data_AF-A0A2G6CVT8-F1
#
_entry.id   AF-A0A2G6CVT8-F1
#
_cell.length_a   1.000
_cell.length_b   1.000
_cell.length_c   1.000
_cell.angle_alpha   90.00
_cell.angle_beta   90.00
_cell.angle_gamma   90.00
#
_symmetry.space_group_name_H-M   'P 1'
#
loop_
_entity.id
_entity.type
_entity.pdbx_description
1 polymer ?
#
loop_
_entity_poly.entity_id
_entity_poly.type
_entity_poly.pdbx_seq_one_letter_code
_entity_poly.pdbx_strand_id
1 'polypeptide(L)'
;MACKSILFIIVIPLLISCEDNMNTYQKNQINDISIAETADGSLKLTIIPIMETLYACPGILLKEENDAVMVEFVRCHINSDCRVDVKATAHPDSPGSYNIILSNTEKPINIKYPSGVIQVWPKTKG
;
A
#
# COMPACT_ATOMS: atom_id res chain seq x y z
N MET A 1 17.67 -20.82 -57.40
CA MET A 1 16.45 -20.99 -56.58
C MET A 1 16.89 -21.61 -55.26
N ALA A 2 17.15 -20.79 -54.25
CA ALA A 2 17.62 -21.25 -52.94
C ALA A 2 16.58 -20.83 -51.91
N CYS A 3 15.82 -21.81 -51.41
CA CYS A 3 14.83 -21.62 -50.36
C CYS A 3 15.59 -21.41 -49.04
N LYS A 4 15.78 -20.16 -48.65
CA LYS A 4 16.37 -19.80 -47.35
C LYS A 4 15.30 -19.97 -46.29
N SER A 5 15.37 -21.06 -45.54
CA SER A 5 14.62 -21.25 -44.30
C SER A 5 14.98 -20.15 -43.32
N ILE A 6 14.08 -19.19 -43.13
CA ILE A 6 14.16 -18.20 -42.07
C ILE A 6 13.63 -18.87 -40.82
N LEU A 7 14.54 -19.21 -39.93
CA LEU A 7 14.30 -19.73 -38.60
C LEU A 7 13.53 -18.66 -37.80
N PHE A 8 12.23 -18.84 -37.61
CA PHE A 8 11.42 -18.02 -36.70
C PHE A 8 11.84 -18.34 -35.26
N ILE A 9 12.77 -17.56 -34.71
CA ILE A 9 13.06 -17.57 -33.27
C ILE A 9 11.92 -16.79 -32.61
N ILE A 10 10.89 -17.51 -32.16
CA ILE A 10 9.84 -16.96 -31.31
C ILE A 10 10.48 -16.71 -29.93
N VAL A 11 10.93 -15.49 -29.71
CA VAL A 11 11.28 -14.99 -28.38
C VAL A 11 9.95 -14.78 -27.65
N ILE A 12 9.52 -15.78 -26.89
CA ILE A 12 8.41 -15.61 -25.94
C ILE A 12 8.97 -14.77 -24.80
N PRO A 13 8.55 -13.50 -24.61
CA PRO A 13 8.83 -12.83 -23.36
C PRO A 13 8.08 -13.61 -22.27
N LEU A 14 8.84 -14.32 -21.44
CA LEU A 14 8.38 -14.80 -20.14
C LEU A 14 7.92 -13.56 -19.37
N LEU A 15 6.62 -13.25 -19.47
CA LEU A 15 5.93 -12.45 -18.47
C LEU A 15 5.91 -13.30 -17.20
N ILE A 16 7.03 -13.26 -16.47
CA ILE A 16 7.05 -13.63 -15.07
C ILE A 16 6.18 -12.59 -14.39
N SER A 17 4.86 -12.83 -14.37
CA SER A 17 3.99 -12.24 -13.38
C SER A 17 4.47 -12.80 -12.05
N CYS A 18 5.39 -12.09 -11.42
CA CYS A 18 5.67 -12.29 -10.02
C CYS A 18 4.41 -11.77 -9.30
N GLU A 19 3.40 -12.63 -9.21
CA GLU A 19 2.28 -12.47 -8.29
C GLU A 19 2.85 -12.73 -6.89
N ASP A 20 3.69 -11.80 -6.46
CA ASP A 20 4.16 -11.70 -5.09
C ASP A 20 2.88 -11.54 -4.28
N ASN A 21 2.55 -12.55 -3.48
CA ASN A 21 1.34 -12.56 -2.66
C ASN A 21 1.49 -11.49 -1.57
N MET A 22 1.37 -10.23 -1.97
CA MET A 22 1.36 -9.07 -1.08
C MET A 22 0.02 -9.09 -0.38
N ASN A 23 0.00 -9.77 0.75
CA ASN A 23 -1.15 -9.74 1.64
C ASN A 23 -1.33 -8.29 2.10
N THR A 24 -2.46 -7.70 1.78
CA THR A 24 -2.90 -6.43 2.37
C THR A 24 -3.63 -6.72 3.67
N TYR A 25 -3.59 -5.79 4.63
CA TYR A 25 -4.43 -5.90 5.81
C TYR A 25 -5.92 -5.94 5.43
N GLN A 26 -6.70 -6.71 6.19
CA GLN A 26 -8.17 -6.65 6.19
C GLN A 26 -8.65 -5.53 7.09
N LYS A 27 -9.86 -5.01 6.85
CA LYS A 27 -10.42 -3.93 7.68
C LYS A 27 -10.51 -4.31 9.17
N ASN A 28 -10.89 -5.56 9.47
CA ASN A 28 -10.98 -6.06 10.84
C ASN A 28 -9.62 -6.35 11.50
N GLN A 29 -8.51 -6.19 10.77
CA GLN A 29 -7.14 -6.31 11.30
C GLN A 29 -6.52 -4.95 11.59
N ILE A 30 -7.27 -3.86 11.40
CA ILE A 30 -6.87 -2.50 11.77
C ILE A 30 -7.80 -2.04 12.90
N ASN A 31 -7.22 -1.79 14.07
CA ASN A 31 -7.95 -1.30 15.24
C ASN A 31 -8.33 0.17 15.08
N ASP A 32 -7.42 0.99 14.56
CA ASP A 32 -7.67 2.42 14.38
C ASP A 32 -6.85 3.01 13.22
N ILE A 33 -7.38 4.09 12.64
CA ILE A 33 -6.77 4.86 11.57
C ILE A 33 -7.10 6.33 11.81
N SER A 34 -6.09 7.18 11.76
CA SER A 34 -6.28 8.62 11.76
C SER A 34 -5.40 9.28 10.71
N ILE A 35 -5.91 10.36 10.13
CA ILE A 35 -5.14 11.20 9.23
C ILE A 35 -5.25 12.65 9.69
N ALA A 36 -4.13 13.35 9.66
CA ALA A 36 -4.03 14.75 10.03
C ALA A 36 -2.99 15.45 9.14
N GLU A 37 -3.26 16.71 8.83
CA GLU A 37 -2.27 17.57 8.19
C GLU A 37 -1.16 17.93 9.19
N THR A 38 0.07 17.95 8.71
CA THR A 38 1.27 18.34 9.48
C THR A 38 1.60 19.81 9.25
N ALA A 39 2.50 20.37 10.05
CA ALA A 39 2.83 21.80 9.99
C ALA A 39 3.49 22.23 8.65
N ASP A 40 4.11 21.30 7.94
CA ASP A 40 4.68 21.47 6.60
C ASP A 40 3.66 21.20 5.47
N GLY A 41 2.39 20.96 5.81
CA GLY A 41 1.31 20.73 4.86
C GLY A 41 1.24 19.30 4.33
N SER A 42 2.09 18.37 4.76
CA SER A 42 1.94 16.95 4.41
C SER A 42 0.77 16.31 5.17
N LEU A 43 0.40 15.07 4.81
CA LEU A 43 -0.62 14.31 5.52
C LEU A 43 0.02 13.15 6.27
N LYS A 44 -0.12 13.14 7.59
CA LYS A 44 0.31 12.03 8.44
C LYS A 44 -0.86 11.07 8.65
N LEU A 45 -0.72 9.88 8.09
CA LEU A 45 -1.60 8.75 8.30
C LEU A 45 -1.02 7.88 9.43
N THR A 46 -1.74 7.76 10.53
CA THR A 46 -1.39 6.89 11.66
C THR A 46 -2.33 5.68 11.67
N ILE A 47 -1.76 4.49 11.78
CA ILE A 47 -2.50 3.23 11.84
C ILE A 47 -2.13 2.42 13.08
N ILE A 48 -3.11 1.70 13.59
CA ILE A 48 -2.91 0.73 14.67
C ILE A 48 -3.44 -0.62 14.19
N PRO A 49 -2.61 -1.47 13.56
CA PRO A 49 -3.02 -2.84 13.27
C PRO A 49 -3.26 -3.64 14.55
N ILE A 50 -3.97 -4.76 14.43
CA ILE A 50 -3.94 -5.81 15.46
C ILE A 50 -2.51 -6.31 15.56
N MET A 51 -2.02 -6.47 16.79
CA MET A 51 -0.67 -6.97 17.03
C MET A 51 -0.59 -8.44 16.62
N GLU A 52 0.34 -8.73 15.71
CA GLU A 52 0.60 -10.07 15.20
C GLU A 52 2.02 -10.49 15.57
N THR A 53 2.25 -11.79 15.75
CA THR A 53 3.59 -12.32 16.07
C THR A 53 4.47 -12.53 14.86
N LEU A 54 3.88 -12.74 13.68
CA LEU A 54 4.57 -13.13 12.45
C LEU A 54 4.49 -12.08 11.33
N TYR A 55 3.74 -11.01 11.54
CA TYR A 55 3.48 -10.01 10.50
C TYR A 55 3.59 -8.59 11.03
N ALA A 56 3.99 -7.67 10.16
CA ALA A 56 4.11 -6.25 10.44
C ALA A 56 3.62 -5.43 9.24
N CYS A 57 3.40 -4.13 9.47
CA CYS A 57 3.10 -3.18 8.41
C CYS A 57 4.40 -2.47 7.97
N PRO A 58 5.03 -2.87 6.85
CA PRO A 58 6.20 -2.16 6.33
C PRO A 58 5.84 -0.81 5.70
N GLY A 59 4.57 -0.57 5.38
CA GLY A 59 4.13 0.62 4.66
C GLY A 59 2.87 0.37 3.83
N ILE A 60 2.72 1.18 2.79
CA ILE A 60 1.56 1.20 1.91
C ILE A 60 1.93 1.10 0.45
N LEU A 61 0.99 0.61 -0.34
CA LEU A 61 0.96 0.82 -1.78
C LEU A 61 0.04 2.01 -2.09
N LEU A 62 0.47 2.83 -3.05
CA LEU A 62 -0.27 3.97 -3.57
C LEU A 62 -0.71 3.67 -5.00
N LYS A 63 -1.98 3.89 -5.26
CA LYS A 63 -2.52 3.86 -6.61
C LYS A 63 -3.33 5.12 -6.85
N GLU A 64 -2.84 5.96 -7.75
CA GLU A 64 -3.64 7.08 -8.23
C GLU A 64 -4.73 6.58 -9.15
N GLU A 65 -5.97 6.90 -8.81
CA GLU A 65 -7.12 6.78 -9.69
C GLU A 65 -7.61 8.20 -10.03
N ASN A 66 -8.45 8.31 -11.07
CA ASN A 66 -8.82 9.62 -11.62
C ASN A 66 -9.35 10.58 -10.54
N ASP A 67 -10.13 10.05 -9.59
CA ASP A 67 -10.85 10.86 -8.59
C ASP A 67 -10.35 10.67 -7.15
N ALA A 68 -9.35 9.80 -6.90
CA ALA A 68 -8.87 9.53 -5.54
C ALA A 68 -7.46 8.92 -5.54
N VAL A 69 -6.78 9.05 -4.39
CA VAL A 69 -5.57 8.28 -4.08
C VAL A 69 -5.98 7.05 -3.28
N MET A 70 -5.76 5.87 -3.84
CA MET A 70 -6.03 4.59 -3.18
C MET A 70 -4.80 4.14 -2.40
N VAL A 71 -5.00 3.81 -1.13
CA VAL A 71 -3.98 3.36 -0.19
C VAL A 71 -4.32 1.93 0.22
N GLU A 72 -3.36 1.03 0.07
CA GLU A 72 -3.46 -0.35 0.57
C GLU A 72 -2.37 -0.57 1.63
N PHE A 73 -2.75 -0.96 2.84
CA PHE A 73 -1.78 -1.31 3.89
C PHE A 73 -1.19 -2.67 3.63
N VAL A 74 0.13 -2.74 3.42
CA VAL A 74 0.82 -4.01 3.21
C VAL A 74 0.98 -4.71 4.55
N ARG A 75 0.68 -6.00 4.58
CA ARG A 75 0.89 -6.93 5.70
C ARG A 75 1.98 -7.92 5.29
N CYS A 76 3.17 -7.72 5.82
CA CYS A 76 4.36 -8.48 5.44
C CYS A 76 4.81 -9.39 6.57
N HIS A 77 5.33 -10.57 6.23
CA HIS A 77 5.98 -11.42 7.21
C HIS A 77 7.25 -10.74 7.74
N ILE A 78 7.54 -10.81 9.05
CA ILE A 78 8.61 -9.98 9.67
C ILE A 78 10.00 -10.24 9.06
N ASN A 79 10.23 -11.46 8.57
CA ASN A 79 11.51 -11.89 7.97
C ASN A 79 11.55 -11.74 6.45
N SER A 80 10.62 -10.98 5.87
CA SER A 80 10.50 -10.77 4.43
C SER A 80 10.63 -9.29 4.09
N ASP A 81 11.14 -9.00 2.91
CA ASP A 81 11.10 -7.64 2.34
C ASP A 81 9.89 -7.55 1.41
N CYS A 82 8.96 -6.66 1.74
CA CYS A 82 7.78 -6.42 0.91
C CYS A 82 7.87 -5.04 0.29
N ARG A 83 7.64 -4.97 -1.03
CA ARG A 83 7.55 -3.72 -1.75
C ARG A 83 6.42 -2.85 -1.17
N VAL A 84 6.76 -1.59 -0.94
CA VAL A 84 5.86 -0.52 -0.56
C VAL A 84 6.28 0.75 -1.31
N ASP A 85 5.33 1.63 -1.60
CA ASP A 85 5.62 2.93 -2.21
C ASP A 85 6.02 3.96 -1.15
N VAL A 86 5.41 3.86 0.04
CA VAL A 86 5.74 4.68 1.20
C VAL A 86 5.95 3.79 2.41
N LYS A 87 7.11 3.93 3.06
CA LYS A 87 7.46 3.17 4.26
C LYS A 87 6.73 3.70 5.49
N ALA A 88 6.28 2.77 6.32
CA ALA A 88 5.80 3.07 7.65
C ALA A 88 6.99 3.30 8.60
N THR A 89 6.78 4.16 9.60
CA THR A 89 7.71 4.39 10.71
C THR A 89 6.99 4.08 12.01
N ALA A 90 7.65 3.43 12.97
CA ALA A 90 7.05 3.17 14.27
C ALA A 90 6.71 4.49 14.98
N HIS A 91 5.55 4.57 15.63
CA HIS A 91 5.22 5.71 16.46
C HIS A 91 6.12 5.71 17.70
N PRO A 92 6.88 6.79 17.98
CA PRO A 92 7.88 6.80 19.05
C PRO A 92 7.28 6.51 20.43
N ASP A 93 6.07 7.03 20.68
CA ASP A 93 5.40 6.94 21.99
C ASP A 93 4.27 5.90 22.05
N SER A 94 4.05 5.12 20.99
CA SER A 94 2.91 4.18 20.90
C SER A 94 3.32 2.89 20.21
N PRO A 95 3.79 1.87 20.96
CA PRO A 95 4.17 0.58 20.40
C PRO A 95 3.04 -0.06 19.60
N GLY A 96 3.36 -0.59 18.42
CA GLY A 96 2.39 -1.19 17.51
C GLY A 96 1.59 -0.20 16.67
N SER A 97 1.77 1.10 16.87
CA SER A 97 1.27 2.15 15.97
C SER A 97 2.34 2.55 14.95
N TYR A 98 1.89 2.88 13.75
CA TYR A 98 2.76 3.25 12.63
C TYR A 98 2.31 4.57 12.01
N ASN A 99 3.28 5.42 11.66
CA ASN A 99 3.09 6.66 10.94
C ASN A 99 3.59 6.52 9.50
N ILE A 100 2.79 7.04 8.57
CA ILE A 100 3.07 7.11 7.14
C ILE A 100 2.86 8.56 6.71
N ILE A 101 3.87 9.15 6.05
CA ILE A 101 3.82 10.53 5.58
C ILE A 101 3.49 10.53 4.09
N LEU A 102 2.37 11.17 3.75
CA LEU A 102 1.89 11.34 2.40
C LEU A 102 2.07 12.81 1.97
N SER A 103 2.36 13.03 0.69
CA SER A 103 2.27 14.37 0.12
C SER A 103 0.84 14.90 0.22
N ASN A 104 0.69 16.22 0.38
CA ASN A 104 -0.63 16.82 0.35
C ASN A 104 -1.30 16.58 -1.01
N THR A 105 -2.63 16.51 -1.01
CA THR A 105 -3.42 16.32 -2.21
C THR A 105 -4.82 16.91 -2.02
N GLU A 106 -5.35 17.49 -3.09
CA GLU A 106 -6.74 17.90 -3.17
C GLU A 106 -7.68 16.71 -3.44
N LYS A 107 -7.13 15.59 -3.93
CA LYS A 107 -7.90 14.37 -4.15
C LYS A 107 -8.21 13.68 -2.82
N PRO A 108 -9.40 13.08 -2.68
CA PRO A 108 -9.69 12.19 -1.56
C PRO A 108 -8.64 11.08 -1.42
N ILE A 109 -8.30 10.74 -0.19
CA ILE A 109 -7.51 9.55 0.13
C ILE A 109 -8.45 8.48 0.66
N ASN A 110 -8.40 7.34 -0.01
CA ASN A 110 -9.23 6.19 0.25
C ASN A 110 -8.38 5.00 0.66
N ILE A 111 -8.69 4.39 1.80
CA ILE A 111 -8.11 3.09 2.15
C ILE A 111 -8.89 2.00 1.44
N LYS A 112 -8.19 1.21 0.64
CA LYS A 112 -8.74 0.03 -0.02
C LYS A 112 -8.40 -1.22 0.78
N TYR A 113 -9.44 -1.85 1.30
CA TYR A 113 -9.38 -3.19 1.86
C TYR A 113 -9.91 -4.19 0.84
N PRO A 114 -9.57 -5.49 0.95
CA PRO A 114 -10.22 -6.52 0.17
C PRO A 114 -11.76 -6.55 0.35
N SER A 115 -12.25 -6.15 1.54
CA SER A 115 -13.67 -6.07 1.86
C SER A 115 -14.39 -4.80 1.36
N GLY A 116 -13.66 -3.82 0.83
CA GLY A 116 -14.24 -2.55 0.38
C GLY A 116 -13.35 -1.34 0.65
N VAL A 117 -13.87 -0.15 0.32
CA VAL A 117 -13.13 1.11 0.35
C VAL A 117 -13.71 2.04 1.41
N ILE A 118 -12.85 2.77 2.13
CA ILE A 118 -13.24 3.84 3.04
C ILE A 118 -12.49 5.12 2.70
N GLN A 119 -13.16 6.26 2.73
CA GLN A 119 -12.50 7.56 2.61
C GLN A 119 -11.98 8.00 3.98
N VAL A 120 -10.73 8.45 4.04
CA VAL A 120 -10.11 8.98 5.26
C VAL A 120 -9.73 10.46 5.12
N TRP A 121 -9.54 10.95 3.90
CA TRP A 121 -9.27 12.37 3.61
C TRP A 121 -10.09 12.86 2.42
N PRO A 122 -10.59 14.11 2.43
CA PRO A 122 -10.77 14.95 3.63
C PRO A 122 -11.68 14.23 4.64
N LYS A 123 -11.56 14.55 5.94
CA LYS A 123 -12.40 13.94 6.98
C LYS A 123 -13.87 14.16 6.63
N THR A 124 -14.55 13.10 6.21
CA THR A 124 -16.00 13.14 6.04
C THR A 124 -16.62 13.34 7.42
N LYS A 125 -17.46 14.36 7.58
CA LYS A 125 -18.24 14.55 8.81
C LYS A 125 -19.07 13.29 9.02
N GLY A 126 -18.75 12.52 10.05
CA GLY A 126 -19.60 11.45 10.56
C GLY A 126 -20.86 12.01 11.19
#